data_AF-A0AAD3RBF4-F1
#
_entry.id   AF-A0AAD3RBF4-F1
#
_cell.length_a   1.000
_cell.length_b   1.000
_cell.length_c   1.000
_cell.angle_alpha   90.00
_cell.angle_beta   90.00
_cell.angle_gamma   90.00
#
_symmetry.space_group_name_H-M   'P 1'
#
loop_
_entity.id
_entity.type
_entity.pdbx_description
1 polymer ?
#
loop_
_entity_poly.entity_id
_entity_poly.type
_entity_poly.pdbx_seq_one_letter_code
_entity_poly.pdbx_strand_id
1 'polypeptide(L)'
;MADLQQEHHREIEGLLENIRQLSRELRLQMLIIDNFIPQEYQEMIENYVHWNEDIGEWQLKCVAYTGNNMRKQTPAPDKKEKDPFEVDLSHVYLAYTEESMRQSLMKLERPRTSKSSKSGRPKTGRRKRSAKPDAVIESLLQ
;
A
#
# COMPACT_ATOMS: atom_id res chain seq x y z
N MET A 1 36.77 -33.28 6.30
CA MET A 1 37.53 -32.00 6.33
C MET A 1 37.06 -31.06 5.23
N ALA A 2 37.04 -31.48 3.96
CA ALA A 2 36.58 -30.64 2.85
C ALA A 2 35.08 -30.26 2.93
N ASP A 3 34.21 -31.21 3.31
CA ASP A 3 32.76 -30.96 3.40
C ASP A 3 32.39 -29.90 4.44
N LEU A 4 33.05 -29.90 5.60
CA LEU A 4 32.82 -28.93 6.67
C LEU A 4 33.26 -27.52 6.25
N GLN A 5 34.39 -27.41 5.53
CA GLN A 5 34.86 -26.13 5.01
C GLN A 5 33.92 -25.58 3.92
N GLN A 6 33.38 -26.46 3.08
CA GLN A 6 32.41 -26.07 2.05
C GLN A 6 31.10 -25.57 2.66
N GLU A 7 30.59 -26.24 3.69
CA GLU A 7 29.41 -25.82 4.43
C GLU A 7 29.60 -24.44 5.08
N HIS A 8 30.71 -24.25 5.80
CA HIS A 8 31.05 -22.93 6.36
C HIS A 8 31.17 -21.85 5.28
N HIS A 9 31.73 -22.17 4.11
CA HIS A 9 31.81 -21.20 3.02
C HIS A 9 30.42 -20.78 2.54
N ARG A 10 29.51 -21.74 2.39
CA ARG A 10 28.11 -21.49 1.99
C ARG A 10 27.35 -20.67 3.04
N GLU A 11 27.58 -20.95 4.33
CA GLU A 11 27.01 -20.16 5.43
C GLU A 11 27.50 -18.70 5.36
N ILE A 12 28.80 -18.49 5.17
CA ILE A 12 29.40 -17.16 5.04
C ILE A 12 28.82 -16.43 3.83
N GLU A 13 28.72 -17.08 2.67
CA GLU A 13 28.11 -16.49 1.48
C GLU A 13 26.65 -16.09 1.72
N GLY A 14 25.88 -16.92 2.44
CA GLY A 14 24.50 -16.62 2.82
C GLY A 14 24.41 -15.41 3.75
N LEU A 15 25.28 -15.32 4.76
CA LEU A 15 25.35 -14.17 5.65
C LEU A 15 25.72 -12.88 4.88
N LEU A 16 26.68 -12.97 3.97
CA LEU A 16 27.10 -11.82 3.15
C LEU A 16 25.97 -11.34 2.24
N GLU A 17 25.18 -12.23 1.65
CA GLU A 17 24.05 -11.81 0.82
C GLU A 17 22.94 -11.16 1.66
N ASN A 18 22.67 -11.69 2.85
CA ASN A 18 21.72 -11.09 3.79
C ASN A 18 22.16 -9.66 4.17
N ILE A 19 23.45 -9.47 4.50
CA ILE A 19 24.03 -8.14 4.76
C ILE A 19 23.82 -7.20 3.57
N ARG A 20 24.05 -7.66 2.33
CA ARG A 20 23.82 -6.85 1.13
C ARG A 20 22.35 -6.48 0.96
N GLN A 21 21.44 -7.41 1.22
CA GLN A 21 20.00 -7.16 1.15
C GLN A 21 19.56 -6.11 2.19
N LEU A 22 19.90 -6.32 3.46
CA LEU A 22 19.58 -5.38 4.55
C LEU A 22 20.16 -3.99 4.28
N SER A 23 21.40 -3.92 3.78
CA SER A 23 22.03 -2.65 3.42
C SER A 23 21.31 -1.91 2.30
N ARG A 24 20.76 -2.64 1.32
CA ARG A 24 19.96 -2.04 0.24
C ARG A 24 18.64 -1.49 0.77
N GLU A 25 17.96 -2.27 1.60
CA GLU A 25 16.69 -1.88 2.20
C GLU A 25 16.84 -0.67 3.11
N LEU A 26 17.86 -0.65 3.99
CA LEU A 26 18.14 0.48 4.86
C LEU A 26 18.39 1.76 4.06
N ARG A 27 19.23 1.70 3.01
CA ARG A 27 19.48 2.86 2.15
C ARG A 27 18.21 3.35 1.46
N LEU A 28 17.34 2.44 1.03
CA LEU A 28 16.06 2.81 0.43
C LEU A 28 15.16 3.52 1.45
N GLN A 29 15.06 3.00 2.67
CA GLN A 29 14.27 3.62 3.73
C GLN A 29 14.80 5.02 4.08
N MET A 30 16.12 5.18 4.23
CA MET A 30 16.75 6.47 4.46
C MET A 30 16.45 7.46 3.32
N LEU A 31 16.61 7.02 2.07
CA LEU A 31 16.30 7.87 0.91
C LEU A 31 14.83 8.33 0.91
N ILE A 32 13.89 7.45 1.28
CA ILE A 32 12.48 7.81 1.40
C ILE A 32 12.28 8.86 2.50
N ILE A 33 12.91 8.66 3.66
CA ILE A 33 12.84 9.63 4.77
C ILE A 33 13.36 10.99 4.32
N ASP A 34 14.56 11.04 3.73
CA ASP A 34 15.22 12.27 3.29
C ASP A 34 14.41 13.04 2.24
N ASN A 35 13.71 12.34 1.34
CA ASN A 35 12.96 12.97 0.25
C ASN A 35 11.54 13.41 0.66
N PHE A 36 10.92 12.73 1.62
CA PHE A 36 9.50 12.93 1.93
C PHE A 36 9.23 13.53 3.31
N ILE A 37 10.21 13.54 4.22
CA ILE A 37 10.06 14.05 5.59
C ILE A 37 11.05 15.20 5.80
N PRO A 38 10.58 16.45 5.92
CA PRO A 38 11.42 17.59 6.31
C PRO A 38 12.18 17.37 7.62
N GLN A 39 13.40 17.90 7.72
CA GLN A 39 14.31 17.70 8.86
C GLN A 39 13.68 18.03 10.22
N GLU A 40 12.94 19.14 10.31
CA GLU A 40 12.26 19.57 11.55
C GLU A 40 11.29 18.51 12.07
N TYR A 41 10.61 17.79 11.17
CA TYR A 41 9.69 16.72 11.54
C TYR A 41 10.43 15.42 11.86
N GLN A 42 11.60 15.16 11.28
CA GLN A 42 12.42 14.01 11.65
C GLN A 42 12.87 14.13 13.11
N GLU A 43 13.43 15.29 13.50
CA GLU A 43 13.82 15.57 14.88
C GLU A 43 12.62 15.48 15.83
N MET A 44 11.46 15.99 15.41
CA MET A 44 10.24 15.86 16.20
C MET A 44 9.88 14.38 16.41
N ILE A 45 9.87 13.56 15.36
CA ILE A 45 9.54 12.13 15.47
C ILE A 45 10.53 11.42 16.40
N GLU A 46 11.83 11.67 16.24
CA GLU A 46 12.88 11.05 17.07
C GLU A 46 12.73 11.39 18.55
N ASN A 47 12.32 12.61 18.90
CA ASN A 47 12.11 13.04 20.28
C ASN A 47 10.87 12.40 20.95
N TYR A 48 9.87 12.01 20.16
CA TYR A 48 8.59 11.49 20.66
C TYR A 48 8.40 9.98 20.47
N VAL A 49 9.33 9.31 19.78
CA VAL A 49 9.32 7.85 19.62
C VAL A 49 9.99 7.17 20.81
N HIS A 50 9.44 6.04 21.25
CA HIS A 50 10.05 5.20 22.27
C HIS A 50 10.04 3.73 21.83
N TRP A 51 11.08 3.00 22.21
CA TRP A 51 11.11 1.56 22.01
C TRP A 51 10.26 0.88 23.08
N ASN A 52 9.34 0.01 22.66
CA ASN A 52 8.56 -0.81 23.58
C ASN A 52 9.14 -2.23 23.60
N GLU A 53 9.78 -2.61 24.71
CA GLU A 53 10.42 -3.93 24.85
C GLU A 53 9.42 -5.09 24.92
N ASP A 54 8.20 -4.86 25.42
CA ASP A 54 7.21 -5.93 25.59
C ASP A 54 6.68 -6.44 24.24
N ILE A 55 6.58 -5.54 23.26
CA ILE A 55 6.06 -5.83 21.91
C ILE A 55 7.21 -5.95 20.90
N GLY A 56 8.36 -5.35 21.18
CA GLY A 56 9.51 -5.31 20.28
C GLY A 56 9.31 -4.36 19.10
N GLU A 57 8.63 -3.22 19.32
CA GLU A 57 8.30 -2.24 18.27
C GLU A 57 8.54 -0.80 18.72
N TRP A 58 8.87 0.07 17.76
CA TRP A 58 8.92 1.52 17.96
C TRP A 58 7.50 2.09 18.02
N GLN A 59 7.20 2.83 19.09
CA GLN A 59 5.90 3.44 19.31
C GLN A 59 6.03 4.96 19.35
N LEU A 60 5.16 5.63 18.60
CA LEU A 60 5.05 7.09 18.64
C LEU A 60 3.83 7.45 19.51
N LYS A 61 3.98 8.47 20.36
CA LYS A 61 2.88 8.96 21.19
C LYS A 61 1.75 9.49 20.31
N CYS A 62 0.50 9.34 20.76
CA CYS A 62 -0.66 9.99 20.13
C CYS A 62 -0.97 9.58 18.67
N VAL A 63 -0.39 8.48 18.17
CA VAL A 63 -0.60 7.99 16.79
C VAL A 63 -2.08 7.76 16.45
N ALA A 64 -2.89 7.35 17.43
CA ALA A 64 -4.32 7.12 17.28
C ALA A 64 -5.12 8.37 16.86
N TYR A 65 -4.60 9.58 17.12
CA TYR A 65 -5.24 10.84 16.71
C TYR A 65 -4.91 11.22 15.27
N THR A 66 -3.99 10.51 14.61
CA THR A 66 -3.64 10.73 13.22
C THR A 66 -4.57 9.92 12.30
N GLY A 67 -5.18 10.57 11.31
CA GLY A 67 -6.10 9.91 10.37
C GLY A 67 -5.44 8.88 9.45
N ASN A 68 -4.10 8.82 9.42
CA ASN A 68 -3.33 7.89 8.59
C ASN A 68 -3.62 6.42 8.95
N ASN A 69 -3.82 6.13 10.24
CA ASN A 69 -4.06 4.77 10.74
C ASN A 69 -5.50 4.29 10.57
N MET A 70 -6.42 5.17 10.16
CA MET A 70 -7.84 4.81 9.96
C MET A 70 -8.14 4.23 8.58
N ARG A 71 -7.18 4.27 7.64
CA ARG A 71 -7.32 3.55 6.37
C ARG A 71 -7.29 2.07 6.72
N LYS A 72 -8.45 1.40 6.61
CA LYS A 72 -8.49 -0.06 6.47
C LYS A 72 -7.45 -0.37 5.40
N GLN A 73 -6.35 -1.03 5.75
CA GLN A 73 -5.51 -1.65 4.74
C GLN A 73 -6.51 -2.40 3.88
N THR A 74 -6.69 -1.98 2.63
CA THR A 74 -7.62 -2.68 1.75
C THR A 74 -7.06 -4.09 1.77
N PRO A 75 -7.77 -5.09 2.34
CA PRO A 75 -7.25 -6.45 2.27
C PRO A 75 -6.95 -6.65 0.80
N ALA A 76 -5.68 -6.97 0.48
CA ALA A 76 -5.29 -7.24 -0.89
C ALA A 76 -6.41 -8.12 -1.45
N PRO A 77 -7.08 -7.72 -2.56
CA PRO A 77 -8.26 -8.44 -3.01
C PRO A 77 -7.82 -9.89 -3.07
N ASP A 78 -8.43 -10.75 -2.24
CA ASP A 78 -8.12 -12.16 -2.24
C ASP A 78 -8.14 -12.54 -3.71
N LYS A 79 -6.98 -12.94 -4.23
CA LYS A 79 -6.93 -13.61 -5.53
C LYS A 79 -7.60 -14.95 -5.26
N LYS A 80 -8.92 -14.93 -5.10
CA LYS A 80 -9.75 -16.05 -5.50
C LYS A 80 -9.43 -16.16 -6.97
N GLU A 81 -8.50 -17.06 -7.28
CA GLU A 81 -8.36 -17.56 -8.64
C GLU A 81 -9.78 -17.81 -9.10
N LYS A 82 -10.21 -17.09 -10.14
CA LYS A 82 -11.49 -17.38 -10.75
C LYS A 82 -11.46 -18.86 -11.06
N ASP A 83 -12.34 -19.61 -10.42
CA ASP A 83 -12.40 -21.05 -10.58
C ASP A 83 -12.37 -21.33 -12.09
N PRO A 84 -11.37 -22.07 -12.62
CA PRO A 84 -11.27 -22.34 -14.05
C PRO A 84 -12.54 -22.96 -14.64
N PHE A 85 -13.43 -23.50 -13.78
CA PHE A 85 -14.71 -24.09 -14.13
C PHE A 85 -15.91 -23.14 -14.01
N GLU A 86 -15.74 -21.87 -13.61
CA GLU A 86 -16.83 -20.89 -13.56
C GLU A 86 -17.21 -20.44 -14.99
N VAL A 87 -18.14 -21.18 -15.60
CA VAL A 87 -18.69 -20.87 -16.93
C VAL A 87 -19.60 -19.63 -16.82
N ASP A 88 -19.26 -18.57 -17.55
CA ASP A 88 -20.06 -17.35 -17.61
C ASP A 88 -21.36 -17.57 -18.41
N LEU A 89 -22.43 -17.92 -17.70
CA LEU A 89 -23.78 -18.13 -18.23
C LEU A 89 -24.63 -16.84 -18.22
N SER A 90 -24.04 -15.66 -17.99
CA SER A 90 -24.78 -14.40 -17.90
C SER A 90 -25.62 -14.11 -19.14
N HIS A 91 -25.19 -14.58 -20.31
CA HIS A 91 -25.92 -14.44 -21.56
C HIS A 91 -27.20 -15.27 -21.64
N VAL A 92 -27.30 -16.34 -20.85
CA VAL A 92 -28.50 -17.18 -20.72
C VAL A 92 -29.43 -16.61 -19.65
N TYR A 93 -28.87 -16.28 -18.48
CA TYR A 93 -29.66 -15.86 -17.31
C TYR A 93 -30.14 -14.41 -17.36
N LEU A 94 -29.48 -13.53 -18.12
CA LEU A 94 -29.90 -12.12 -18.25
C LEU A 94 -30.71 -11.87 -19.53
N ALA A 95 -31.07 -12.90 -20.29
CA ALA A 95 -31.79 -12.73 -21.55
C ALA A 95 -33.30 -12.47 -21.42
N TYR A 96 -33.85 -12.42 -20.20
CA TYR A 96 -35.30 -12.39 -20.00
C TYR A 96 -35.98 -11.06 -20.37
N THR A 97 -35.21 -10.01 -20.67
CA THR A 97 -35.75 -8.72 -21.15
C THR A 97 -34.93 -8.23 -22.35
N GLU A 98 -35.56 -7.52 -23.28
CA GLU A 98 -34.87 -7.01 -24.49
C GLU A 98 -33.67 -6.13 -24.17
N GLU A 99 -33.76 -5.32 -23.11
CA GLU A 99 -32.68 -4.46 -22.65
C GLU A 99 -31.50 -5.27 -22.10
N SER A 100 -31.80 -6.34 -21.37
CA SER A 100 -30.76 -7.21 -20.78
C SER A 100 -30.13 -8.15 -21.82
N MET A 101 -30.89 -8.58 -22.83
CA MET A 101 -30.39 -9.25 -24.04
C MET A 101 -29.34 -8.40 -24.77
N ARG A 102 -29.61 -7.10 -24.96
CA ARG A 102 -28.65 -6.18 -25.61
C ARG A 102 -27.36 -6.03 -24.79
N GLN A 103 -27.47 -5.88 -23.47
CA GLN A 103 -26.29 -5.81 -22.60
C GLN A 103 -25.47 -7.10 -22.59
N SER A 104 -26.14 -8.26 -22.65
CA SER A 104 -25.50 -9.58 -22.77
C SER A 104 -24.68 -9.69 -24.06
N LEU A 105 -25.25 -9.34 -25.21
CA LEU A 105 -24.57 -9.39 -26.50
C LEU A 105 -23.35 -8.46 -26.54
N MET A 106 -23.46 -7.26 -25.97
CA MET A 106 -22.34 -6.32 -25.86
C MET A 106 -21.18 -6.84 -25.00
N LYS A 107 -21.44 -7.74 -24.04
CA LYS A 107 -20.38 -8.38 -23.25
C LYS A 107 -19.68 -9.49 -24.04
N LEU A 108 -20.39 -10.18 -24.94
CA LEU A 108 -19.85 -11.26 -25.77
C LEU A 108 -18.91 -10.74 -26.86
N GLU A 109 -19.20 -9.56 -27.44
CA GLU A 109 -18.40 -8.96 -28.51
C GLU A 109 -17.06 -8.35 -28.05
N ARG A 110 -16.83 -8.22 -26.73
CA ARG A 110 -15.53 -7.74 -26.25
C ARG A 110 -14.48 -8.83 -26.42
N PRO A 111 -13.41 -8.59 -27.20
CA PRO A 111 -12.29 -9.52 -27.27
C PRO A 111 -11.79 -9.80 -25.85
N ARG A 112 -11.55 -11.07 -25.52
CA ARG A 112 -10.88 -11.47 -24.28
C ARG A 112 -9.42 -11.02 -24.31
N THR A 113 -9.20 -9.71 -24.23
CA THR A 113 -7.92 -9.17 -23.81
C THR A 113 -7.87 -9.36 -22.30
N SER A 114 -6.91 -10.14 -21.85
CA SER A 114 -6.44 -10.10 -20.46
C SER A 114 -6.24 -8.63 -20.10
N LYS A 115 -7.15 -8.07 -19.29
CA LYS A 115 -7.09 -6.68 -18.86
C LYS A 115 -5.87 -6.53 -17.95
N SER A 116 -4.75 -6.13 -18.54
CA SER A 116 -3.71 -5.45 -17.80
C SER A 116 -4.31 -4.12 -17.30
N SER A 117 -4.35 -4.03 -15.98
CA SER A 117 -4.78 -2.89 -15.20
C SER A 117 -3.98 -1.64 -15.54
N LYS A 118 -4.55 -0.70 -16.30
CA LYS A 118 -4.03 0.68 -16.35
C LYS A 118 -5.08 1.69 -16.84
N SER A 119 -6.02 2.07 -15.97
CA SER A 119 -6.76 3.33 -16.12
C SER A 119 -7.27 3.87 -14.78
N GLY A 120 -6.39 3.90 -13.78
CA GLY A 120 -6.60 4.65 -12.54
C GLY A 120 -5.86 5.98 -12.58
N ARG A 121 -6.26 6.92 -13.43
CA ARG A 121 -5.82 8.32 -13.30
C ARG A 121 -7.04 9.23 -13.13
N PRO A 122 -7.37 9.64 -11.90
CA PRO A 122 -8.34 10.71 -11.70
C PRO A 122 -7.75 12.04 -12.19
N LYS A 123 -8.44 12.73 -13.10
CA LYS A 123 -8.19 14.12 -13.45
C LYS A 123 -8.66 15.01 -12.30
N THR A 124 -7.76 15.77 -11.67
CA THR A 124 -8.15 16.91 -10.84
C THR A 124 -7.51 18.18 -11.38
N GLY A 125 -8.20 18.77 -12.37
CA GLY A 125 -7.92 20.11 -12.88
C GLY A 125 -8.80 21.16 -12.18
N ARG A 126 -8.20 21.86 -11.20
CA ARG A 126 -8.29 23.30 -10.87
C ARG A 126 -9.67 23.99 -10.72
N ARG A 127 -9.92 24.58 -9.53
CA ARG A 127 -10.44 25.96 -9.39
C ARG A 127 -9.77 26.70 -8.22
N LYS A 128 -9.43 27.98 -8.47
CA LYS A 128 -8.83 28.97 -7.56
C LYS A 128 -9.93 29.89 -6.96
N ARG A 129 -9.55 30.57 -5.86
CA ARG A 129 -10.13 31.76 -5.17
C ARG A 129 -11.02 31.40 -3.96
N SER A 130 -10.93 32.02 -2.79
CA SER A 130 -10.26 33.26 -2.31
C SER A 130 -10.13 33.25 -0.78
N ALA A 131 -9.18 34.04 -0.24
CA ALA A 131 -8.93 34.32 1.18
C ALA A 131 -10.12 35.06 1.87
N LYS A 132 -10.33 35.12 3.20
CA LYS A 132 -9.48 35.48 4.37
C LYS A 132 -10.32 35.25 5.70
N PRO A 133 -9.91 35.63 6.94
CA PRO A 133 -9.77 34.69 8.08
C PRO A 133 -10.60 35.03 9.37
N ASP A 134 -10.26 34.31 10.45
CA ASP A 134 -10.43 34.56 11.90
C ASP A 134 -11.68 33.99 12.62
N ALA A 135 -11.48 33.03 13.54
CA ALA A 135 -11.31 33.30 14.98
C ALA A 135 -11.63 32.06 15.87
N VAL A 136 -10.87 31.95 16.97
CA VAL A 136 -11.18 31.26 18.24
C VAL A 136 -10.97 29.74 18.33
N ILE A 137 -9.73 29.30 18.56
CA ILE A 137 -9.44 28.11 19.37
C ILE A 137 -8.33 28.46 20.36
N GLU A 138 -8.69 29.22 21.39
CA GLU A 138 -7.82 29.50 22.54
C GLU A 138 -8.71 29.44 23.79
N SER A 139 -9.08 28.21 24.21
CA SER A 139 -9.77 27.97 25.49
C SER A 139 -9.84 26.48 25.87
N LEU A 140 -8.76 25.70 25.71
CA LEU A 140 -8.80 24.30 26.18
C LEU A 140 -7.46 23.75 26.66
N LEU A 141 -6.70 24.57 27.37
CA LEU A 141 -5.60 24.14 28.23
C LEU A 141 -5.60 25.01 29.48
N GLN A 142 -6.38 24.57 30.48
CA GLN A 142 -6.17 24.89 31.88
C GLN A 142 -6.28 23.61 32.68
#